data_AF-A0A090W388-F1
#
_entry.id   AF-A0A090W388-F1
#
_cell.length_a   1.000
_cell.length_b   1.000
_cell.length_c   1.000
_cell.angle_alpha   90.00
_cell.angle_beta   90.00
_cell.angle_gamma   90.00
#
_symmetry.space_group_name_H-M   'P 1'
#
loop_
_entity.id
_entity.type
_entity.pdbx_description
1 polymer ?
#
loop_
_entity_poly.entity_id
_entity_poly.type
_entity_poly.pdbx_seq_one_letter_code
_entity_poly.pdbx_strand_id
1 'polypeptide(L)'
;MELLSTTIKNNVLQSMIKLLQNNQDALLEANKKDVDAFNSEDQAMYDRLIINEKKIKGMVTAVEEVLQQEDPVNQIISSNTLNSGLKV
;
A
#
# COMPACT_ATOMS: atom_id res chain seq x y z
N MET A 1 -4.24 -22.89 -1.70
CA MET A 1 -4.38 -21.45 -1.39
C MET A 1 -5.38 -20.88 -2.38
N GLU A 2 -6.49 -20.34 -1.91
CA GLU A 2 -7.47 -19.66 -2.77
C GLU A 2 -6.99 -18.23 -3.03
N LEU A 3 -6.95 -17.83 -4.30
CA LEU A 3 -6.61 -16.46 -4.69
C LEU A 3 -7.85 -15.57 -4.50
N LEU A 4 -7.67 -14.43 -3.84
CA LEU A 4 -8.73 -13.44 -3.70
C LEU A 4 -9.07 -12.84 -5.07
N SER A 5 -10.35 -12.56 -5.29
CA SER A 5 -10.79 -11.81 -6.46
C SER A 5 -10.28 -10.36 -6.41
N THR A 6 -10.07 -9.76 -7.56
CA THR A 6 -9.72 -8.34 -7.70
C THR A 6 -10.67 -7.44 -6.92
N THR A 7 -11.97 -7.75 -6.95
CA THR A 7 -12.99 -7.02 -6.19
C THR A 7 -12.71 -7.02 -4.68
N ILE A 8 -12.36 -8.18 -4.11
CA ILE A 8 -12.05 -8.28 -2.67
C ILE A 8 -10.77 -7.49 -2.36
N LYS A 9 -9.73 -7.64 -3.18
CA LYS A 9 -8.48 -6.89 -3.01
C LYS A 9 -8.72 -5.38 -3.02
N ASN A 10 -9.48 -4.89 -4.02
CA ASN A 10 -9.79 -3.48 -4.17
C ASN A 10 -10.64 -2.96 -3.00
N ASN A 11 -11.59 -3.75 -2.50
CA ASN A 11 -12.37 -3.39 -1.30
C ASN A 11 -11.49 -3.25 -0.04
N VAL A 12 -10.47 -4.11 0.11
CA VAL A 12 -9.49 -4.00 1.20
C VAL A 12 -8.69 -2.71 1.07
N LEU A 13 -8.16 -2.39 -0.12
CA LEU A 13 -7.41 -1.16 -0.35
C LEU A 13 -8.26 0.10 -0.08
N GLN A 14 -9.52 0.12 -0.52
CA GLN A 14 -10.46 1.20 -0.20
C GLN A 14 -10.73 1.33 1.30
N SER A 15 -10.83 0.20 2.00
CA SER A 15 -11.01 0.21 3.45
C SER A 15 -9.76 0.73 4.17
N MET A 16 -8.56 0.36 3.70
CA MET A 16 -7.30 0.90 4.21
C MET A 16 -7.21 2.41 4.04
N ILE A 17 -7.56 2.94 2.86
CA ILE A 17 -7.60 4.40 2.60
C ILE A 17 -8.51 5.10 3.63
N LYS A 18 -9.74 4.61 3.80
CA LYS A 18 -10.69 5.18 4.77
C LYS A 18 -10.17 5.11 6.20
N LEU A 19 -9.55 4.00 6.59
CA LEU A 19 -9.00 3.84 7.94
C LEU A 19 -7.82 4.79 8.18
N LEU A 20 -6.92 4.95 7.21
CA LEU A 20 -5.80 5.90 7.29
C LEU A 20 -6.30 7.35 7.41
N GLN A 21 -7.37 7.72 6.69
CA GLN A 21 -7.96 9.05 6.75
C GLN A 21 -8.73 9.32 8.05
N ASN A 22 -9.52 8.35 8.52
CA ASN A 22 -10.36 8.53 9.70
C ASN A 22 -9.59 8.46 11.01
N ASN A 23 -8.41 7.83 11.02
CA ASN A 23 -7.61 7.61 12.22
C ASN A 23 -6.29 8.38 12.20
N GLN A 24 -6.20 9.49 11.45
CA GLN A 24 -4.97 10.30 11.37
C GLN A 24 -4.49 10.75 12.74
N ASP A 25 -5.39 11.30 13.56
CA ASP A 25 -5.06 11.79 14.90
C ASP A 25 -4.53 10.67 15.79
N ALA A 26 -5.19 9.50 15.75
CA ALA A 26 -4.77 8.32 16.51
C ALA A 26 -3.40 7.79 16.08
N LEU A 27 -3.09 7.83 14.78
CA LEU A 27 -1.78 7.45 14.23
C LEU A 27 -0.68 8.41 14.69
N LEU A 28 -0.96 9.72 14.66
CA LEU A 28 -0.01 10.74 15.12
C LEU A 28 0.24 10.63 16.62
N GLU A 29 -0.80 10.41 17.42
CA GLU A 29 -0.67 10.22 18.87
C GLU A 29 0.12 8.96 19.21
N ALA A 30 -0.15 7.85 18.50
CA ALA A 30 0.59 6.61 18.67
C ALA A 30 2.07 6.77 18.30
N ASN A 31 2.36 7.35 17.13
CA ASN A 31 3.74 7.56 16.71
C ASN A 31 4.49 8.52 17.62
N LYS A 32 3.81 9.52 18.20
CA LYS A 32 4.43 10.40 19.19
C LYS A 32 4.95 9.61 20.40
N LYS A 33 4.20 8.63 20.90
CA LYS A 33 4.65 7.75 21.99
C LYS A 33 5.88 6.94 21.59
N ASP A 34 5.94 6.46 20.35
CA ASP A 34 7.11 5.73 19.84
C ASP A 34 8.34 6.63 19.72
N VAL A 35 8.15 7.87 19.25
CA VAL A 35 9.20 8.87 19.12
C VAL A 35 9.71 9.33 20.49
N ASP A 36 8.81 9.54 21.45
CA ASP A 36 9.17 9.90 22.83
C ASP A 36 9.94 8.77 23.54
N ALA A 37 9.68 7.51 23.17
CA ALA A 37 10.40 6.34 23.66
C ALA A 37 11.72 6.07 22.91
N PHE A 38 11.98 6.76 21.80
CA PHE A 38 13.16 6.55 20.97
C PHE A 38 14.36 7.38 21.46
N ASN A 39 15.53 6.76 21.54
CA ASN A 39 16.76 7.47 21.90
C ASN A 39 17.22 8.34 20.71
N SER A 40 17.23 9.65 20.90
CA SER A 40 17.46 10.68 19.88
C SER A 40 18.90 10.78 19.36
N GLU A 41 19.81 9.91 19.77
CA GLU A 41 21.20 9.92 19.30
C GLU A 41 21.36 9.51 17.82
N ASP A 42 20.39 8.77 17.26
CA ASP A 42 20.35 8.42 15.82
C ASP A 42 19.30 9.26 15.08
N GLN A 43 19.74 10.43 14.60
CA GLN A 43 18.90 11.36 13.83
C GLN A 43 18.37 10.73 12.53
N ALA A 44 19.14 9.84 11.89
CA ALA A 44 18.72 9.22 10.64
C ALA A 44 17.57 8.23 10.86
N MET A 45 17.58 7.52 12.00
CA MET A 45 16.46 6.66 12.40
C MET A 45 15.26 7.47 12.87
N TYR A 46 15.48 8.58 13.59
CA TYR A 46 14.40 9.50 13.98
C TYR A 46 13.60 9.99 12.77
N ASP A 47 14.28 10.45 11.71
CA ASP A 47 13.63 10.97 10.50
C ASP A 47 12.81 9.89 9.75
N ARG A 48 13.20 8.62 9.88
CA ARG A 48 12.44 7.48 9.33
C ARG A 48 11.24 7.14 10.21
N LEU A 49 11.39 7.20 11.53
CA LEU A 49 10.37 6.84 12.52
C LEU A 49 9.23 7.86 12.61
N ILE A 50 9.55 9.16 12.57
CA ILE A 50 8.56 10.23 12.74
C ILE A 50 7.49 10.17 11.64
N ILE A 51 6.22 10.19 12.03
CA ILE A 51 5.06 10.28 11.15
C ILE A 51 4.45 11.67 11.31
N ASN A 52 4.08 12.28 10.19
CA ASN A 52 3.35 13.55 10.15
C ASN A 52 2.20 13.44 9.16
N GLU A 53 1.32 14.44 9.15
CA GLU A 53 0.17 14.51 8.24
C GLU A 53 0.58 14.32 6.77
N LYS A 54 1.72 14.89 6.36
CA LYS A 54 2.25 14.74 5.00
C LYS A 54 2.59 13.28 4.67
N LYS A 55 3.23 12.55 5.60
CA LYS A 55 3.53 11.12 5.45
C LYS A 55 2.25 10.29 5.37
N ILE A 56 1.25 10.57 6.23
CA ILE A 56 -0.03 9.85 6.19
C ILE A 56 -0.77 10.11 4.86
N LYS A 57 -0.79 11.36 4.39
CA LYS A 57 -1.32 11.69 3.07
C LYS A 57 -0.59 10.94 1.96
N GLY A 58 0.74 10.85 2.03
CA GLY A 58 1.55 10.05 1.11
C GLY A 58 1.20 8.56 1.14
N MET A 59 0.94 7.99 2.32
CA MET A 59 0.48 6.60 2.45
C MET A 59 -0.88 6.40 1.78
N VAL A 60 -1.82 7.32 1.98
CA VAL A 60 -3.13 7.28 1.32
C VAL A 60 -2.97 7.32 -0.20
N THR A 61 -2.21 8.29 -0.72
CA THR A 61 -1.96 8.42 -2.16
C THR A 61 -1.30 7.17 -2.74
N ALA A 62 -0.32 6.57 -2.05
CA ALA A 62 0.31 5.35 -2.52
C ALA A 62 -0.70 4.17 -2.62
N VAL A 63 -1.62 4.05 -1.65
CA VAL A 63 -2.66 3.02 -1.71
C VAL A 63 -3.68 3.31 -2.83
N GLU A 64 -4.03 4.58 -3.06
CA GLU A 64 -4.87 5.01 -4.18
C GLU A 64 -4.24 4.69 -5.54
N GLU A 65 -2.94 4.94 -5.70
CA GLU A 65 -2.18 4.63 -6.91
C GLU A 65 -2.15 3.13 -7.19
N VAL A 66 -2.01 2.29 -6.15
CA VAL A 66 -2.08 0.83 -6.30
C VAL A 66 -3.50 0.38 -6.67
N LEU A 67 -4.52 0.97 -6.06
CA LEU A 67 -5.92 0.66 -6.36
C LEU A 67 -6.30 0.99 -7.83
N GLN A 68 -5.65 1.97 -8.44
CA GLN A 68 -5.89 2.37 -9.83
C GLN A 68 -5.20 1.45 -10.86
N GLN A 69 -4.28 0.60 -10.43
CA GLN A 69 -3.60 -0.34 -11.31
C GLN A 69 -4.47 -1.57 -11.58
N GLU A 70 -4.26 -2.19 -12.74
CA GLU A 70 -4.88 -3.48 -13.04
C GLU A 70 -4.31 -4.57 -12.12
N ASP A 71 -5.14 -5.53 -11.73
CA ASP A 71 -4.69 -6.65 -10.91
C ASP A 71 -3.69 -7.50 -11.70
N PRO A 72 -2.42 -7.59 -11.27
CA PRO A 72 -1.39 -8.29 -12.03
C PRO A 72 -1.57 -9.82 -11.97
N VAL A 73 -2.44 -10.32 -11.09
CA VAL A 73 -2.62 -11.76 -10.88
C VAL A 73 -3.43 -12.36 -12.02
N ASN A 74 -2.97 -13.51 -12.55
CA ASN A 74 -3.54 -14.23 -13.68
C ASN A 74 -3.52 -13.47 -15.03
N GLN A 75 -2.66 -12.46 -15.17
CA GLN A 75 -2.42 -11.85 -16.47
C GLN A 75 -1.50 -12.72 -17.35
N ILE A 76 -1.85 -12.85 -18.63
CA ILE A 76 -1.01 -13.54 -19.63
C ILE A 76 0.10 -12.58 -20.06
N ILE A 77 1.35 -12.94 -19.77
CA ILE A 77 2.53 -12.10 -20.05
C ILE A 77 2.99 -12.26 -21.51
N SER A 78 2.78 -13.44 -22.10
CA SER A 78 3.09 -13.71 -23.51
C SER A 78 2.13 -14.74 -24.09
N SER A 79 1.69 -14.49 -25.33
CA SER A 79 0.99 -15.47 -26.16
C SER A 79 1.54 -15.40 -27.58
N ASN A 80 1.87 -16.53 -28.17
CA ASN A 80 2.36 -16.65 -29.52
C ASN A 80 1.43 -17.56 -30.34
N THR A 81 1.28 -17.26 -31.64
CA THR A 81 0.53 -18.12 -32.57
C THR A 81 1.50 -18.57 -33.65
N LEU A 82 1.77 -19.87 -33.70
CA LEU A 82 2.64 -20.45 -34.71
C LEU A 82 1.96 -20.41 -36.10
N ASN A 83 2.74 -20.49 -37.17
CA ASN A 83 2.24 -20.57 -38.55
C ASN A 83 1.29 -21.76 -38.78
N SER A 84 1.32 -22.77 -37.89
CA SER A 84 0.40 -23.91 -37.86
C SER A 84 -0.97 -23.59 -37.25
N GLY A 85 -1.20 -22.36 -36.77
CA GLY A 85 -2.41 -21.94 -36.04
C GLY A 85 -2.41 -22.32 -34.55
N LEU A 86 -1.34 -22.93 -34.06
CA LEU A 86 -1.23 -23.40 -32.68
C LEU A 86 -0.87 -22.24 -31.74
N LYS A 87 -1.70 -21.99 -30.73
CA LYS A 87 -1.48 -20.99 -29.68
C LYS A 87 -0.58 -21.57 -28.59
N VAL A 88 0.51 -20.87 -28.26
CA VAL A 88 1.49 -21.22 -27.22
C VAL A 88 1.78 -20.03 -26.32
#